data_AF-A0A6N9RC28-F1
#
_entry.id   AF-A0A6N9RC28-F1
#
_cell.length_a   1.000
_cell.length_b   1.000
_cell.length_c   1.000
_cell.angle_alpha   90.00
_cell.angle_beta   90.00
_cell.angle_gamma   90.00
#
_symmetry.space_group_name_H-M   'P 1'
#
loop_
_entity.id
_entity.type
_entity.pdbx_description
1 polymer ?
#
loop_
_entity_poly.entity_id
_entity_poly.type
_entity_poly.pdbx_seq_one_letter_code
_entity_poly.pdbx_strand_id
1 'polypeptide(L)'
;MPQAQNDSNPTALEHALDKNEAIQEAVEQSAAELCVVNAVLTQEVPAHLQTGEVAQAIERTEQLESRIQNSADELAQVNLALKEEISLRADLERQLASAQAALDQTHGHSKAKDRTVQGSAAR
;
A
#
# COMPACT_ATOMS: atom_id res chain seq x y z
N MET A 1 15.21 29.74 10.80
CA MET A 1 14.40 28.97 9.83
C MET A 1 14.77 27.50 9.98
N PRO A 2 13.90 26.68 10.55
CA PRO A 2 13.85 25.26 10.20
C PRO A 2 12.37 24.92 9.86
N GLN A 3 11.98 24.06 8.94
CA GLN A 3 12.53 22.79 8.49
C GLN A 3 12.02 22.56 7.05
N ALA A 4 12.92 22.16 6.15
CA ALA A 4 12.58 21.54 4.88
C ALA A 4 13.56 20.39 4.69
N GLN A 5 13.47 19.41 5.58
CA GLN A 5 14.29 18.19 5.55
C GLN A 5 13.45 17.05 6.11
N ASN A 6 12.59 16.46 5.30
CA ASN A 6 12.11 15.10 5.54
C ASN A 6 11.56 14.41 4.27
N ASP A 7 12.22 14.57 3.12
CA ASP A 7 11.71 14.01 1.85
C ASP A 7 12.59 12.87 1.30
N SER A 8 13.06 11.96 2.15
CA SER A 8 13.85 10.82 1.65
C SER A 8 13.75 9.54 2.47
N ASN A 9 12.84 9.46 3.44
CA ASN A 9 12.57 8.21 4.15
C ASN A 9 11.13 7.79 3.87
N PRO A 10 10.88 6.58 3.35
CA PRO A 10 9.53 6.12 3.08
C PRO A 10 8.70 6.17 4.36
N THR A 11 7.48 6.67 4.23
CA THR A 11 6.49 6.69 5.28
C THR A 11 6.20 5.26 5.74
N ALA A 12 5.65 5.12 6.95
CA ALA A 12 5.27 3.81 7.46
C ALA A 12 4.27 3.07 6.54
N LEU A 13 3.45 3.81 5.78
CA LEU A 13 2.51 3.24 4.81
C LEU A 13 3.20 2.77 3.54
N GLU A 14 4.15 3.54 3.00
CA GLU A 14 4.95 3.12 1.83
C GLU A 14 5.75 1.86 2.14
N HIS A 15 6.38 1.80 3.32
CA HIS A 15 7.08 0.59 3.75
C HIS A 15 6.14 -0.60 4.00
N ALA A 16 4.89 -0.35 4.42
CA ALA A 16 3.89 -1.41 4.55
C ALA A 16 3.43 -1.92 3.16
N LEU A 17 3.30 -1.02 2.18
CA LEU A 17 3.01 -1.36 0.79
C LEU A 17 4.15 -2.21 0.20
N ASP A 18 5.40 -1.76 0.30
CA ASP A 18 6.56 -2.51 -0.20
C ASP A 18 6.62 -3.93 0.36
N LYS A 19 6.33 -4.07 1.67
CA LYS A 19 6.27 -5.38 2.33
C LYS A 19 5.14 -6.25 1.81
N ASN A 20 3.95 -5.69 1.65
CA ASN A 20 2.81 -6.46 1.16
C ASN A 20 2.97 -6.84 -0.32
N GLU A 21 3.60 -6.01 -1.14
CA GLU A 21 3.96 -6.35 -2.52
C GLU A 21 4.97 -7.50 -2.57
N ALA A 22 6.02 -7.47 -1.74
CA ALA A 22 6.98 -8.56 -1.64
C ALA A 22 6.33 -9.86 -1.14
N ILE A 23 5.40 -9.79 -0.19
CA ILE A 23 4.64 -10.96 0.28
C ILE A 23 3.73 -11.48 -0.83
N GLN A 24 3.03 -10.60 -1.56
CA GLN A 24 2.19 -10.99 -2.68
C GLN A 24 2.98 -11.75 -3.74
N GLU A 25 4.14 -11.24 -4.15
CA GLU A 25 5.03 -11.90 -5.12
C GLU A 25 5.48 -13.28 -4.62
N ALA A 26 5.86 -13.40 -3.34
CA ALA A 26 6.24 -14.68 -2.75
C ALA A 26 5.07 -15.69 -2.71
N VAL A 27 3.85 -15.23 -2.46
CA VAL A 27 2.63 -16.05 -2.45
C VAL A 27 2.29 -16.52 -3.87
N GLU A 28 2.34 -15.62 -4.85
CA GLU A 28 2.12 -15.95 -6.27
C GLU A 28 3.15 -16.95 -6.80
N GLN A 29 4.42 -16.77 -6.45
CA GLN A 29 5.48 -17.70 -6.80
C GLN A 29 5.24 -19.09 -6.18
N SER A 30 4.84 -19.13 -4.91
CA SER A 30 4.50 -20.38 -4.23
C SER A 30 3.30 -21.08 -4.86
N ALA A 31 2.29 -20.30 -5.31
CA ALA A 31 1.13 -20.83 -6.03
C ALA A 31 1.54 -21.46 -7.37
N ALA A 32 2.41 -20.78 -8.12
CA ALA A 32 2.90 -21.27 -9.41
C ALA A 32 3.71 -22.56 -9.26
N GLU A 33 4.58 -22.65 -8.25
CA GLU A 33 5.33 -23.87 -7.94
C GLU A 33 4.40 -25.02 -7.55
N LEU A 34 3.39 -24.76 -6.71
CA LEU A 34 2.42 -25.77 -6.32
C LEU A 34 1.58 -26.25 -7.51
N CYS A 35 1.18 -25.35 -8.41
CA CYS A 35 0.46 -25.68 -9.64
C CYS A 35 1.28 -26.62 -10.53
N VAL A 36 2.59 -26.36 -10.69
CA VAL A 36 3.50 -27.24 -11.44
C VAL A 36 3.59 -28.61 -10.77
N VAL A 37 3.76 -28.67 -9.46
CA VAL A 37 3.82 -29.94 -8.71
C VAL A 37 2.52 -30.72 -8.87
N ASN A 38 1.37 -30.05 -8.74
CA ASN A 38 0.05 -30.65 -8.92
C ASN A 38 -0.13 -31.20 -10.34
N ALA A 39 0.22 -30.40 -11.36
CA ALA A 39 0.15 -30.80 -12.76
C ALA A 39 1.03 -32.03 -13.07
N VAL A 40 2.23 -32.11 -12.48
CA VAL A 40 3.11 -33.28 -12.60
C VAL A 40 2.51 -34.49 -11.90
N LEU A 41 2.00 -34.35 -10.68
CA LEU A 41 1.36 -35.45 -9.95
C LEU A 41 0.16 -36.01 -10.71
N THR A 42 -0.70 -35.15 -11.25
CA THR A 42 -1.90 -35.57 -11.98
C THR A 42 -1.58 -36.20 -13.34
N GLN A 43 -0.52 -35.75 -14.02
CA GLN A 43 -0.12 -36.31 -15.32
C GLN A 43 0.72 -37.58 -15.21
N GLU A 44 1.69 -37.61 -14.29
CA GLU A 44 2.68 -38.70 -14.20
C GLU A 44 2.20 -39.87 -13.33
N VAL A 45 1.25 -39.66 -12.42
CA VAL A 45 0.66 -40.75 -11.65
C VAL A 45 -0.53 -41.32 -12.43
N PRO A 46 -0.49 -42.58 -12.88
CA PRO A 46 -1.62 -43.21 -13.55
C PRO A 46 -2.87 -43.21 -12.67
N ALA A 47 -4.05 -43.00 -13.27
CA ALA A 47 -5.32 -42.91 -12.54
C ALA A 47 -5.63 -44.11 -11.64
N HIS A 48 -5.18 -45.32 -12.00
CA HIS A 48 -5.36 -46.52 -11.18
C HIS A 48 -4.47 -46.55 -9.91
N LEU A 49 -3.42 -45.73 -9.87
CA LEU A 49 -2.55 -45.53 -8.70
C LEU A 49 -2.95 -44.29 -7.89
N GLN A 50 -3.77 -43.39 -8.44
CA GLN A 50 -4.37 -42.26 -7.74
C GLN A 50 -5.55 -42.72 -6.87
N THR A 51 -5.28 -43.56 -5.88
CA THR A 51 -6.29 -44.07 -4.95
C THR A 51 -5.82 -43.90 -3.51
N GLY A 52 -6.76 -43.92 -2.57
CA GLY A 52 -6.45 -43.78 -1.14
C GLY A 52 -5.76 -42.46 -0.82
N GLU A 53 -4.59 -42.55 -0.20
CA GLU A 53 -3.80 -41.39 0.26
C GLU A 53 -3.31 -40.50 -0.89
N VAL A 54 -3.03 -41.08 -2.07
CA VAL A 54 -2.56 -40.32 -3.23
C VAL A 54 -3.68 -39.42 -3.78
N ALA A 55 -4.90 -39.96 -3.90
CA ALA A 55 -6.05 -39.16 -4.32
C ALA A 55 -6.35 -38.02 -3.34
N GLN A 56 -6.28 -38.30 -2.03
CA GLN A 56 -6.43 -37.26 -1.01
C GLN A 56 -5.33 -36.21 -1.09
N ALA A 57 -4.08 -36.60 -1.34
CA ALA A 57 -2.97 -35.65 -1.47
C ALA A 57 -3.16 -34.73 -2.69
N ILE A 58 -3.66 -35.24 -3.82
CA ILE A 58 -3.98 -34.44 -5.01
C ILE A 58 -5.11 -33.45 -4.68
N GLU A 59 -6.23 -33.92 -4.11
CA GLU A 59 -7.35 -33.06 -3.72
C GLU A 59 -6.93 -31.96 -2.73
N ARG A 60 -6.09 -32.30 -1.74
CA ARG A 60 -5.57 -31.32 -0.77
C ARG A 60 -4.65 -30.30 -1.44
N THR A 61 -3.87 -30.73 -2.42
CA THR A 61 -3.02 -29.84 -3.22
C THR A 61 -3.86 -28.84 -4.01
N GLU A 62 -4.92 -29.29 -4.68
CA GLU A 62 -5.87 -28.43 -5.40
C GLU A 62 -6.56 -27.42 -4.47
N GLN A 63 -7.01 -27.87 -3.29
CA GLN A 63 -7.60 -26.99 -2.28
C GLN A 63 -6.60 -25.95 -1.77
N LEU A 64 -5.34 -26.34 -1.58
CA LEU A 64 -4.28 -25.44 -1.14
C LEU A 64 -3.95 -24.41 -2.23
N GLU A 65 -3.87 -24.83 -3.49
CA GLU A 65 -3.68 -23.94 -4.65
C GLU A 65 -4.78 -22.87 -4.72
N SER A 66 -6.05 -23.26 -4.61
CA SER A 66 -7.16 -22.31 -4.58
C SER A 66 -7.07 -21.33 -3.40
N ARG A 67 -6.67 -21.79 -2.22
CA ARG A 67 -6.51 -20.92 -1.04
C ARG A 67 -5.36 -19.93 -1.20
N ILE A 68 -4.22 -20.37 -1.74
CA ILE A 68 -3.07 -19.52 -1.98
C ILE A 68 -3.42 -18.45 -3.03
N GLN A 69 -4.13 -18.82 -4.09
CA GLN A 69 -4.58 -17.85 -5.09
C GLN A 69 -5.53 -16.81 -4.50
N ASN A 70 -6.50 -17.23 -3.69
CA ASN A 70 -7.39 -16.29 -2.99
C ASN A 70 -6.60 -15.35 -2.06
N SER A 71 -5.57 -15.84 -1.37
CA SER A 71 -4.70 -15.00 -0.54
C SER A 71 -3.89 -13.99 -1.37
N ALA A 72 -3.43 -14.36 -2.56
CA ALA A 72 -2.78 -13.43 -3.48
C ALA A 72 -3.75 -12.32 -3.92
N ASP A 73 -4.99 -12.68 -4.26
CA ASP A 73 -6.03 -11.73 -4.67
C ASP A 73 -6.41 -10.77 -3.53
N GLU A 74 -6.51 -11.27 -2.29
CA GLU A 74 -6.73 -10.44 -1.10
C GLU A 74 -5.56 -9.49 -0.83
N LEU A 75 -4.31 -9.94 -0.99
CA LEU A 75 -3.13 -9.08 -0.88
C LEU A 75 -3.12 -7.99 -1.94
N ALA A 76 -3.50 -8.31 -3.19
CA ALA A 76 -3.61 -7.34 -4.26
C ALA A 76 -4.63 -6.23 -3.91
N GLN A 77 -5.76 -6.59 -3.31
CA GLN A 77 -6.76 -5.61 -2.85
C GLN A 77 -6.22 -4.71 -1.73
N VAL A 78 -5.48 -5.29 -0.77
CA VAL A 78 -4.82 -4.51 0.30
C VAL A 78 -3.79 -3.54 -0.28
N ASN A 79 -2.98 -3.99 -1.23
CA ASN A 79 -1.99 -3.15 -1.91
C ASN A 79 -2.65 -1.98 -2.66
N LEU A 80 -3.78 -2.24 -3.33
CA LEU A 80 -4.56 -1.17 -3.98
C LEU A 80 -5.06 -0.14 -2.96
N ALA A 81 -5.67 -0.59 -1.85
CA ALA A 81 -6.17 0.29 -0.80
C ALA A 81 -5.03 1.12 -0.15
N LEU A 82 -3.85 0.53 0.05
CA LEU A 82 -2.68 1.25 0.56
C LEU A 82 -2.20 2.32 -0.41
N LYS A 83 -2.14 2.02 -1.72
CA LYS A 83 -1.79 3.01 -2.76
C LYS A 83 -2.76 4.19 -2.77
N GLU A 84 -4.05 3.92 -2.66
CA GLU A 84 -5.09 4.97 -2.59
C GLU A 84 -4.91 5.86 -1.36
N GLU A 85 -4.70 5.26 -0.18
CA GLU A 85 -4.50 6.01 1.08
C GLU A 85 -3.23 6.86 1.05
N ILE A 86 -2.12 6.34 0.51
CA ILE A 86 -0.87 7.08 0.35
C ILE A 86 -1.10 8.31 -0.54
N SER A 87 -1.77 8.14 -1.69
CA SER A 87 -2.09 9.23 -2.59
C SER A 87 -2.98 10.28 -1.93
N LEU A 88 -4.03 9.83 -1.22
CA LEU A 88 -4.96 10.71 -0.53
C LEU A 88 -4.26 11.56 0.53
N ARG A 89 -3.36 10.95 1.32
CA ARG A 89 -2.58 11.67 2.33
C ARG A 89 -1.66 12.71 1.73
N ALA A 90 -0.95 12.37 0.66
CA ALA A 90 -0.07 13.32 -0.03
C ALA A 90 -0.85 14.55 -0.53
N ASP A 91 -2.06 14.35 -1.06
CA ASP A 91 -2.91 15.45 -1.50
C ASP A 91 -3.46 16.28 -0.33
N LEU A 92 -3.86 15.65 0.77
CA LEU A 92 -4.32 16.34 1.98
C LEU A 92 -3.20 17.14 2.64
N GLU A 93 -1.98 16.60 2.71
CA GLU A 93 -0.80 17.30 3.22
C GLU A 93 -0.48 18.54 2.38
N ARG A 94 -0.57 18.43 1.05
CA ARG A 94 -0.38 19.57 0.13
C ARG A 94 -1.45 20.64 0.34
N GLN A 95 -2.72 20.25 0.51
CA GLN A 95 -3.82 21.18 0.81
C GLN A 95 -3.63 21.88 2.16
N LEU A 96 -3.24 21.12 3.19
CA LEU A 96 -2.98 21.65 4.52
C LEU A 96 -1.83 22.66 4.50
N ALA A 97 -0.73 22.34 3.83
CA ALA A 97 0.40 23.26 3.67
C ALA A 97 -0.02 24.56 2.94
N SER A 98 -0.81 24.44 1.87
CA SER A 98 -1.35 25.61 1.15
C SER A 98 -2.28 26.46 2.02
N ALA A 99 -3.14 25.83 2.82
CA ALA A 99 -4.06 26.53 3.70
C ALA A 99 -3.31 27.27 4.83
N GLN A 100 -2.30 26.63 5.42
CA GLN A 100 -1.44 27.25 6.43
C GLN A 100 -0.69 28.46 5.86
N ALA A 101 -0.11 28.34 4.68
CA ALA A 101 0.57 29.44 4.02
C ALA A 101 -0.37 30.63 3.72
N ALA A 102 -1.62 30.36 3.34
CA ALA A 102 -2.62 31.40 3.14
C ALA A 102 -3.01 32.09 4.46
N LEU A 103 -3.20 31.32 5.54
CA LEU A 103 -3.48 31.88 6.87
C LEU A 103 -2.34 32.79 7.34
N ASP A 104 -1.09 32.34 7.24
CA ASP A 104 0.08 33.14 7.64
C ASP A 104 0.17 34.47 6.87
N GLN A 105 -0.16 34.46 5.57
CA GLN A 105 -0.24 35.67 4.76
C GLN A 105 -1.32 36.64 5.25
N THR A 106 -2.52 36.14 5.60
CA THR A 106 -3.62 36.98 6.10
C THR A 106 -3.34 37.57 7.49
N HIS A 107 -2.71 36.80 8.38
CA HIS A 107 -2.28 37.27 9.69
C HIS A 107 -1.14 38.29 9.59
N GLY A 108 -0.20 38.11 8.65
CA GLY A 108 0.84 39.09 8.34
C GLY A 108 0.25 40.42 7.80
N HIS A 109 -0.75 40.34 6.93
CA HIS A 109 -1.42 41.53 6.37
C HIS A 109 -2.21 42.33 7.42
N SER A 110 -2.86 41.65 8.36
CA SER A 110 -3.62 42.30 9.44
C SER A 110 -2.70 43.06 10.41
N LYS A 111 -1.53 42.50 10.75
CA LYS A 111 -0.53 43.17 11.60
C LYS A 111 0.14 44.37 10.91
N ALA A 112 0.33 44.31 9.59
CA ALA A 112 0.90 45.42 8.83
C ALA A 112 -0.07 46.61 8.73
N LYS A 113 -1.36 46.34 8.53
CA LYS A 113 -2.39 47.38 8.38
C LYS A 113 -2.62 48.17 9.68
N ASP A 114 -2.59 47.50 10.83
CA ASP A 114 -2.76 48.15 12.15
C ASP A 114 -1.62 49.12 12.49
N ARG A 115 -0.40 48.79 12.06
CA ARG A 115 0.81 49.58 12.33
C ARG A 115 0.87 50.86 11.47
N THR A 116 0.31 50.84 10.26
CA THR A 116 0.22 52.01 9.39
C THR A 116 -0.84 53.01 9.86
N VAL A 117 -1.95 52.55 10.44
CA VAL A 117 -3.02 53.42 10.94
C VAL A 117 -2.59 54.18 12.21
N GLN A 118 -1.86 53.53 13.13
CA GLN A 118 -1.31 54.20 14.32
C GLN A 118 -0.22 55.23 14.00
N GLY A 119 0.57 55.04 12.94
CA GLY A 119 1.60 56.01 12.52
C GLY A 119 1.03 57.27 11.85
N SER A 120 -0.19 57.21 11.30
CA SER A 120 -0.84 58.35 10.65
C SER A 120 -1.66 59.24 11.61
N ALA A 121 -2.01 58.74 12.80
CA ALA A 121 -2.77 59.50 13.80
C ALA A 121 -1.89 60.32 14.76
N ALA A 122 -0.56 60.19 14.65
CA ALA A 122 0.42 60.85 15.52
C ALA A 122 1.21 61.99 14.83
N ARG A 123 0.69 62.55 13.72
CA ARG A 123 1.29 63.69 13.01
C ARG A 123 0.36 64.88 12.95
#